data_AF-A0A0Q5X2B4-F1
#
_entry.id   AF-A0A0Q5X2B4-F1
#
_cell.length_a   1.000
_cell.length_b   1.000
_cell.length_c   1.000
_cell.angle_alpha   90.00
_cell.angle_beta   90.00
_cell.angle_gamma   90.00
#
_symmetry.space_group_name_H-M   'P 1'
#
loop_
_entity.id
_entity.type
_entity.pdbx_description
1 polymer ?
#
loop_
_entity_poly.entity_id
_entity_poly.type
_entity_poly.pdbx_seq_one_letter_code
_entity_poly.pdbx_strand_id
1 'polypeptide(L)'
;MRGGLPLLQIADTLVNGAGFSRRLAGTLGSASLALQLVRSIVESPNDALVSPYFEDVHRQACNRSCYRCMQRYNNRGYHGLLDWRLGIGFLRSCLDENWMAGLDGNWSKPEISDWLDLASRSANELQQLDPVNRTVRSAGILGLPAVVERKGGVISTFVIVHPFWRLDEMSSKSGLLGEALSRLEAGSTYFVDTFEAARRPVKATEFAKLRPPEAF
;
A
#
# COMPACT_ATOMS: atom_id res chain seq x y z
N MET A 1 -12.19 11.89 0.58
CA MET A 1 -12.88 11.39 1.80
C MET A 1 -14.16 12.17 2.00
N ARG A 2 -15.21 11.56 2.55
CA ARG A 2 -16.44 12.25 2.95
C ARG A 2 -16.66 11.99 4.44
N GLY A 3 -16.56 13.03 5.28
CA GLY A 3 -16.62 12.87 6.74
C GLY A 3 -15.48 12.02 7.31
N GLY A 4 -14.28 12.07 6.71
CA GLY A 4 -13.13 11.25 7.13
C GLY A 4 -13.12 9.80 6.62
N LEU A 5 -14.17 9.36 5.92
CA LEU A 5 -14.27 8.00 5.39
C LEU A 5 -13.77 7.90 3.93
N PRO A 6 -13.23 6.72 3.53
CA PRO A 6 -12.98 6.39 2.13
C PRO A 6 -14.21 6.64 1.25
N LEU A 7 -14.00 7.16 0.04
CA LEU A 7 -15.09 7.43 -0.90
C LEU A 7 -14.72 6.89 -2.28
N LEU A 8 -15.58 6.04 -2.83
CA LEU A 8 -15.56 5.64 -4.23
C LEU A 8 -16.74 6.30 -4.96
N GLN A 9 -16.44 7.11 -5.97
CA GLN A 9 -17.45 7.75 -6.81
C GLN A 9 -17.30 7.26 -8.24
N ILE A 10 -18.41 6.82 -8.83
CA ILE A 10 -18.47 6.31 -10.20
C ILE A 10 -19.48 7.18 -10.96
N ALA A 11 -19.09 7.67 -12.13
CA ALA A 11 -19.91 8.48 -13.00
C ALA A 11 -19.73 8.04 -14.45
N ASP A 12 -20.80 8.15 -15.23
CA ASP A 12 -20.75 7.88 -16.66
C ASP A 12 -20.05 9.05 -17.38
N THR A 13 -19.22 8.77 -18.36
CA THR A 13 -18.47 9.81 -19.11
C THR A 13 -19.37 10.65 -20.02
N LEU A 14 -20.51 10.12 -20.48
CA LEU A 14 -21.41 10.83 -21.41
C LEU A 14 -22.26 11.86 -20.66
N VAL A 15 -22.48 13.02 -21.29
CA VAL A 15 -23.25 14.16 -20.73
C VAL A 15 -24.64 13.76 -20.24
N ASN A 16 -25.34 12.90 -20.99
CA ASN A 16 -26.68 12.43 -20.64
C ASN A 16 -26.66 11.16 -19.75
N GLY A 17 -25.47 10.64 -19.44
CA GLY A 17 -25.27 9.33 -18.83
C GLY A 17 -25.51 8.18 -19.82
N ALA A 18 -24.73 7.11 -19.68
CA ALA A 18 -24.95 5.86 -20.42
C ALA A 18 -25.85 4.89 -19.64
N GLY A 19 -26.12 5.18 -18.36
CA GLY A 19 -26.91 4.36 -17.45
C GLY A 19 -26.10 3.35 -16.64
N PHE A 20 -24.77 3.25 -16.83
CA PHE A 20 -23.93 2.27 -16.12
C PHE A 20 -23.84 2.58 -14.63
N SER A 21 -23.58 3.83 -14.27
CA SER A 21 -23.52 4.25 -12.86
C SER A 21 -24.87 4.08 -12.16
N ARG A 22 -25.98 4.34 -12.88
CA ARG A 22 -27.34 4.04 -12.39
C ARG A 22 -27.54 2.55 -12.17
N ARG A 23 -27.08 1.70 -13.10
CA ARG A 23 -27.16 0.24 -12.97
C ARG A 23 -26.33 -0.27 -11.78
N LEU A 24 -25.14 0.29 -11.57
CA LEU A 24 -24.26 -0.02 -10.43
C LEU A 24 -24.91 0.37 -9.10
N ALA A 25 -25.60 1.51 -9.05
CA ALA A 25 -26.33 1.96 -7.87
C ALA A 25 -27.62 1.16 -7.62
N GLY A 26 -28.16 0.47 -8.64
CA GLY A 26 -29.37 -0.32 -8.53
C GLY A 26 -29.22 -1.52 -7.59
N THR A 27 -30.28 -1.81 -6.84
CA THR A 27 -30.34 -2.95 -5.91
C THR A 27 -30.64 -4.25 -6.66
N LEU A 28 -29.86 -5.29 -6.39
CA LEU A 28 -30.12 -6.66 -6.82
C LEU A 28 -30.16 -7.54 -5.56
N GLY A 29 -31.35 -7.83 -5.03
CA GLY A 29 -31.48 -8.53 -3.74
C GLY A 29 -31.23 -7.60 -2.55
N SER A 30 -30.22 -7.90 -1.71
CA SER A 30 -29.98 -7.21 -0.43
C SER A 30 -29.01 -6.03 -0.49
N ALA A 31 -28.34 -5.81 -1.62
CA ALA A 31 -27.31 -4.77 -1.78
C ALA A 31 -27.31 -4.18 -3.20
N SER A 32 -26.69 -3.01 -3.37
CA SER A 32 -26.42 -2.46 -4.71
C SER A 32 -25.46 -3.37 -5.48
N LEU A 33 -25.55 -3.36 -6.81
CA LEU A 33 -24.63 -4.11 -7.66
C LEU A 33 -23.17 -3.72 -7.39
N ALA A 34 -22.91 -2.42 -7.18
CA ALA A 34 -21.59 -1.92 -6.82
C ALA A 34 -21.05 -2.60 -5.55
N LEU A 35 -21.85 -2.66 -4.48
CA LEU A 35 -21.41 -3.29 -3.23
C LEU A 35 -21.17 -4.80 -3.39
N GLN A 36 -22.00 -5.48 -4.19
CA GLN A 36 -21.81 -6.91 -4.49
C GLN A 36 -20.50 -7.16 -5.24
N LEU A 37 -20.19 -6.34 -6.25
CA LEU A 37 -18.93 -6.44 -7.00
C LEU A 37 -17.72 -6.15 -6.10
N VAL A 38 -17.82 -5.14 -5.23
CA VAL A 38 -16.75 -4.84 -4.26
C VAL A 38 -16.52 -6.02 -3.31
N ARG A 39 -17.58 -6.63 -2.76
CA ARG A 39 -17.46 -7.84 -1.93
C ARG A 39 -16.85 -9.00 -2.70
N SER A 40 -17.29 -9.25 -3.93
CA SER A 40 -16.69 -10.28 -4.79
C SER A 40 -15.18 -10.06 -4.99
N ILE A 41 -14.77 -8.84 -5.37
CA ILE A 41 -13.35 -8.47 -5.56
C ILE A 41 -12.51 -8.69 -4.28
N VAL A 42 -13.06 -8.36 -3.11
CA VAL A 42 -12.31 -8.33 -1.84
C VAL A 42 -12.34 -9.66 -1.08
N GLU A 43 -13.45 -10.39 -1.16
CA GLU A 43 -13.74 -11.56 -0.33
C GLU A 43 -13.71 -12.88 -1.12
N SER A 44 -13.71 -12.83 -2.45
CA SER A 44 -13.71 -14.02 -3.32
C SER A 44 -12.50 -14.04 -4.26
N PRO A 45 -11.31 -14.49 -3.79
CA PRO A 45 -10.09 -14.54 -4.61
C PRO A 45 -10.21 -15.38 -5.88
N ASN A 46 -11.18 -16.30 -5.93
CA ASN A 46 -11.45 -17.15 -7.08
C ASN A 46 -12.43 -16.53 -8.10
N ASP A 47 -12.97 -15.35 -7.83
CA ASP A 47 -13.85 -14.66 -8.77
C ASP A 47 -13.11 -14.30 -10.05
N ALA A 48 -13.73 -14.51 -11.21
CA ALA A 48 -13.10 -14.28 -12.52
C ALA A 48 -12.59 -12.84 -12.73
N LEU A 49 -13.12 -11.86 -11.99
CA LEU A 49 -12.67 -10.46 -12.06
C LEU A 49 -11.25 -10.27 -11.48
N VAL A 50 -10.86 -11.09 -10.50
CA VAL A 50 -9.63 -10.89 -9.72
C VAL A 50 -8.76 -12.13 -9.58
N SER A 51 -9.26 -13.32 -9.91
CA SER A 51 -8.50 -14.56 -9.80
C SER A 51 -7.15 -14.55 -10.51
N PRO A 52 -6.97 -13.90 -11.70
CA PRO A 52 -5.66 -13.79 -12.32
C PRO A 52 -4.66 -12.99 -11.49
N TYR A 53 -5.11 -12.16 -10.55
CA TYR A 53 -4.26 -11.30 -9.74
C TYR A 53 -3.59 -12.13 -8.63
N PHE A 54 -4.30 -13.17 -8.16
CA PHE A 54 -3.92 -14.00 -7.04
C PHE A 54 -3.17 -15.28 -7.42
N GLU A 55 -3.04 -15.60 -8.71
CA GLU A 55 -2.17 -16.69 -9.17
C GLU A 55 -0.73 -16.49 -8.68
N ASP A 56 -0.12 -17.51 -8.07
CA ASP A 56 1.23 -17.42 -7.49
C ASP A 56 2.28 -16.89 -8.48
N VAL A 57 2.24 -17.39 -9.72
CA VAL A 57 3.13 -16.94 -10.80
C VAL A 57 2.95 -15.45 -11.09
N HIS A 58 1.71 -14.95 -11.10
CA HIS A 58 1.45 -13.52 -11.28
C HIS A 58 1.91 -12.71 -10.07
N ARG A 59 1.58 -13.15 -8.85
CA ARG A 59 1.94 -12.44 -7.61
C ARG A 59 3.44 -12.24 -7.46
N GLN A 60 4.22 -13.27 -7.78
CA GLN A 60 5.69 -13.23 -7.73
C GLN A 60 6.30 -12.32 -8.80
N ALA A 61 5.68 -12.24 -9.98
CA ALA A 61 6.19 -11.46 -11.10
C ALA A 61 5.67 -10.00 -11.15
N CYS A 62 4.50 -9.73 -10.56
CA CYS A 62 3.82 -8.44 -10.62
C CYS A 62 3.75 -7.79 -9.24
N ASN A 63 4.64 -6.82 -9.00
CA ASN A 63 4.68 -6.08 -7.73
C ASN A 63 3.62 -4.97 -7.63
N ARG A 64 3.10 -4.47 -8.76
CA ARG A 64 2.20 -3.29 -8.81
C ARG A 64 1.04 -3.48 -9.79
N SER A 65 1.33 -3.43 -11.09
CA SER A 65 0.35 -3.63 -12.16
C SER A 65 1.05 -4.13 -13.43
N CYS A 66 0.32 -4.89 -14.25
CA CYS A 66 0.76 -5.37 -15.56
C CYS A 66 -0.46 -5.62 -16.46
N TYR A 67 -0.23 -6.01 -17.72
CA TYR A 67 -1.31 -6.32 -18.68
C TYR A 67 -2.13 -7.56 -18.32
N ARG A 68 -1.60 -8.47 -17.48
CA ARG A 68 -2.37 -9.63 -16.97
C ARG A 68 -3.41 -9.23 -15.91
N CYS A 69 -3.21 -8.09 -15.23
CA CYS A 69 -4.14 -7.59 -14.23
C CYS A 69 -4.86 -6.31 -14.70
N MET A 70 -4.34 -5.14 -14.34
CA MET A 70 -5.06 -3.86 -14.47
C MET A 70 -4.66 -2.99 -15.68
N GLN A 71 -3.48 -3.22 -16.30
CA GLN A 71 -3.04 -2.36 -17.39
C GLN A 71 -3.81 -2.67 -18.68
N ARG A 72 -4.32 -1.62 -19.31
CA ARG A 72 -5.04 -1.64 -20.58
C ARG A 72 -4.56 -0.45 -21.44
N TYR A 73 -4.85 -0.49 -22.74
CA TYR A 73 -4.43 0.58 -23.65
C TYR A 73 -5.03 1.95 -23.29
N ASN A 74 -6.29 1.97 -22.85
CA ASN A 74 -7.02 3.18 -22.51
C ASN A 74 -6.58 3.82 -21.17
N ASN A 75 -5.87 3.09 -20.31
CA ASN A 75 -5.38 3.61 -19.03
C ASN A 75 -3.85 3.80 -18.98
N ARG A 76 -3.18 3.85 -20.15
CA ARG A 76 -1.72 4.03 -20.28
C ARG A 76 -1.16 5.20 -19.50
N GLY A 77 -1.87 6.34 -19.49
CA GLY A 77 -1.47 7.52 -18.71
C GLY A 77 -1.39 7.27 -17.20
N TYR A 78 -2.08 6.25 -16.70
CA TYR A 78 -2.13 5.89 -15.28
C TYR A 78 -1.24 4.70 -14.92
N HIS A 79 -0.55 4.06 -15.87
CA HIS A 79 0.22 2.83 -15.60
C HIS A 79 1.24 3.00 -14.47
N GLY A 80 1.87 4.17 -14.38
CA GLY A 80 2.81 4.50 -13.30
C GLY A 80 2.17 4.61 -11.92
N LEU A 81 0.85 4.76 -11.81
CA LEU A 81 0.11 4.89 -10.55
C LEU A 81 -0.65 3.60 -10.18
N LEU A 82 -0.98 2.76 -11.16
CA LEU A 82 -1.75 1.54 -10.96
C LEU A 82 -1.04 0.53 -10.05
N ASP A 83 -1.74 0.10 -9.00
CA ASP A 83 -1.29 -0.91 -8.04
C ASP A 83 -2.47 -1.79 -7.59
N TRP A 84 -2.44 -3.09 -7.92
CA TRP A 84 -3.59 -3.96 -7.69
C TRP A 84 -3.76 -4.30 -6.20
N ARG A 85 -2.66 -4.37 -5.44
CA ARG A 85 -2.68 -4.65 -4.00
C ARG A 85 -3.33 -3.48 -3.27
N LEU A 86 -2.92 -2.26 -3.59
CA LEU A 86 -3.55 -1.06 -3.03
C LEU A 86 -4.98 -0.88 -3.50
N GLY A 87 -5.29 -1.20 -4.76
CA GLY A 87 -6.67 -1.16 -5.27
C GLY A 87 -7.62 -2.04 -4.44
N ILE A 88 -7.24 -3.30 -4.22
CA ILE A 88 -8.04 -4.24 -3.40
C ILE A 88 -8.07 -3.81 -1.94
N GLY A 89 -6.94 -3.36 -1.38
CA GLY A 89 -6.88 -2.93 0.02
C GLY A 89 -7.73 -1.67 0.28
N PHE A 90 -7.78 -0.71 -0.64
CA PHE A 90 -8.70 0.43 -0.54
C PHE A 90 -10.17 -0.02 -0.56
N LEU A 91 -10.52 -1.00 -1.39
CA LEU A 91 -11.87 -1.56 -1.39
C LEU A 91 -12.16 -2.31 -0.08
N ARG A 92 -11.17 -2.98 0.51
CA ARG A 92 -11.31 -3.62 1.82
C ARG A 92 -11.57 -2.60 2.93
N SER A 93 -10.85 -1.47 2.95
CA SER A 93 -11.12 -0.41 3.94
C SER A 93 -12.50 0.22 3.79
N CYS A 94 -13.11 0.16 2.59
CA CYS A 94 -14.50 0.55 2.38
C CYS A 94 -15.51 -0.47 2.96
N LEU A 95 -15.12 -1.73 3.16
CA LEU A 95 -15.98 -2.81 3.66
C LEU A 95 -15.79 -3.10 5.15
N ASP A 96 -14.60 -2.88 5.68
CA ASP A 96 -14.21 -3.22 7.05
C ASP A 96 -13.51 -2.03 7.71
N GLU A 97 -14.22 -1.37 8.62
CA GLU A 97 -13.73 -0.22 9.38
C GLU A 97 -12.59 -0.57 10.35
N ASN A 98 -12.43 -1.85 10.69
CA ASN A 98 -11.39 -2.34 11.59
C ASN A 98 -10.15 -2.83 10.83
N TRP A 99 -10.13 -2.73 9.50
CA TRP A 99 -9.00 -3.19 8.72
C TRP A 99 -7.77 -2.30 8.89
N MET A 100 -6.68 -2.87 9.41
CA MET A 100 -5.46 -2.13 9.75
C MET A 100 -4.30 -2.34 8.77
N ALA A 101 -4.55 -2.96 7.61
CA ALA A 101 -3.52 -3.24 6.60
C ALA A 101 -2.24 -3.88 7.19
N GLY A 102 -2.40 -4.87 8.07
CA GLY A 102 -1.30 -5.61 8.73
C GLY A 102 -0.61 -4.89 9.89
N LEU A 103 -1.02 -3.67 10.26
CA LEU A 103 -0.48 -2.94 11.41
C LEU A 103 -0.81 -3.62 12.76
N ASP A 104 -1.81 -4.48 12.77
CA ASP A 104 -2.20 -5.40 13.85
C ASP A 104 -1.40 -6.72 13.84
N GLY A 105 -0.43 -6.87 12.94
CA GLY A 105 0.33 -8.10 12.71
C GLY A 105 -0.41 -9.13 11.86
N ASN A 106 -1.61 -8.82 11.36
CA ASN A 106 -2.40 -9.74 10.56
C ASN A 106 -2.14 -9.54 9.05
N TRP A 107 -1.27 -10.37 8.50
CA TRP A 107 -0.96 -10.40 7.07
C TRP A 107 -1.80 -11.42 6.29
N SER A 108 -2.87 -11.97 6.85
CA SER A 108 -3.63 -13.06 6.20
C SER A 108 -4.41 -12.64 4.95
N LYS A 109 -4.67 -11.34 4.77
CA LYS A 109 -5.49 -10.87 3.65
C LYS A 109 -4.72 -11.03 2.33
N PRO A 110 -5.35 -11.57 1.27
CA PRO A 110 -4.66 -11.93 0.03
C PRO A 110 -3.83 -10.79 -0.57
N GLU A 111 -4.31 -9.55 -0.55
CA GLU A 111 -3.63 -8.41 -1.16
C GLU A 111 -2.41 -7.88 -0.38
N ILE A 112 -2.23 -8.27 0.89
CA ILE A 112 -1.09 -7.87 1.72
C ILE A 112 -0.26 -9.05 2.24
N SER A 113 -0.61 -10.29 1.88
CA SER A 113 0.04 -11.49 2.46
C SER A 113 1.51 -11.65 2.12
N ASP A 114 1.96 -11.02 1.05
CA ASP A 114 3.36 -10.97 0.61
C ASP A 114 3.98 -9.57 0.81
N TRP A 115 3.32 -8.67 1.55
CA TRP A 115 3.76 -7.28 1.67
C TRP A 115 5.10 -7.14 2.39
N LEU A 116 5.36 -7.92 3.45
CA LEU A 116 6.66 -7.90 4.15
C LEU A 116 7.82 -8.30 3.25
N ASP A 117 7.61 -9.24 2.32
CA ASP A 117 8.62 -9.62 1.33
C ASP A 117 8.88 -8.47 0.34
N LEU A 118 7.83 -7.80 -0.12
CA LEU A 118 7.95 -6.61 -0.97
C LEU A 118 8.68 -5.47 -0.26
N ALA A 119 8.34 -5.21 1.00
CA ALA A 119 9.01 -4.22 1.83
C ALA A 119 10.50 -4.57 2.03
N SER A 120 10.82 -5.85 2.23
CA SER A 120 12.19 -6.32 2.42
C SER A 120 13.01 -6.15 1.13
N ARG A 121 12.41 -6.44 -0.04
CA ARG A 121 13.04 -6.17 -1.34
C ARG A 121 13.35 -4.69 -1.52
N SER A 122 12.40 -3.80 -1.19
CA SER A 122 12.64 -2.35 -1.25
C SER A 122 13.77 -1.90 -0.31
N ALA A 123 13.84 -2.43 0.91
CA ALA A 123 14.96 -2.13 1.82
C ALA A 123 16.31 -2.59 1.26
N ASN A 124 16.36 -3.79 0.67
CA ASN A 124 17.57 -4.33 0.04
C ASN A 124 17.99 -3.51 -1.18
N GLU A 125 17.06 -3.09 -2.03
CA GLU A 125 17.35 -2.19 -3.16
C GLU A 125 17.94 -0.86 -2.68
N LEU A 126 17.36 -0.27 -1.62
CA LEU A 126 17.90 0.95 -1.02
C LEU A 126 19.31 0.76 -0.44
N GLN A 127 19.58 -0.39 0.17
CA GLN A 127 20.91 -0.73 0.68
C GLN A 127 21.91 -0.89 -0.47
N GLN A 128 21.53 -1.52 -1.57
CA GLN A 128 22.40 -1.71 -2.74
C GLN A 128 22.83 -0.40 -3.42
N LEU A 129 22.06 0.67 -3.26
CA LEU A 129 22.42 2.00 -3.78
C LEU A 129 23.59 2.66 -3.04
N ASP A 130 23.83 2.30 -1.77
CA ASP A 130 25.01 2.75 -1.00
C ASP A 130 25.44 1.65 -0.01
N PRO A 131 26.05 0.55 -0.48
CA PRO A 131 26.33 -0.63 0.34
C PRO A 131 27.32 -0.37 1.49
N VAL A 132 28.11 0.70 1.39
CA VAL A 132 29.12 1.06 2.39
C VAL A 132 28.47 1.73 3.59
N ASN A 133 27.54 2.66 3.34
CA ASN A 133 26.93 3.46 4.40
C ASN A 133 25.57 2.94 4.88
N ARG A 134 24.95 2.00 4.14
CA ARG A 134 23.61 1.48 4.44
C ARG A 134 23.64 0.03 4.90
N THR A 135 22.87 -0.26 5.95
CA THR A 135 22.61 -1.63 6.40
C THR A 135 21.13 -1.87 6.63
N VAL A 136 20.64 -3.07 6.30
CA VAL A 136 19.26 -3.47 6.55
C VAL A 136 19.13 -4.07 7.95
N ARG A 137 18.06 -3.72 8.65
CA ARG A 137 17.65 -4.23 9.95
C ARG A 137 16.16 -4.55 9.93
N SER A 138 15.71 -5.31 10.92
CA SER A 138 14.29 -5.58 11.15
C SER A 138 13.88 -4.94 12.48
N ALA A 139 12.72 -4.29 12.51
CA ALA A 139 12.25 -3.51 13.64
C ALA A 139 10.91 -4.04 14.20
N GLY A 140 10.86 -4.20 15.53
CA GLY A 140 9.67 -4.61 16.27
C GLY A 140 9.19 -6.03 16.01
N ILE A 141 8.06 -6.38 16.62
CA ILE A 141 7.41 -7.67 16.41
C ILE A 141 6.84 -7.83 14.99
N LEU A 142 6.48 -6.73 14.32
CA LEU A 142 6.04 -6.73 12.93
C LEU A 142 7.14 -7.11 11.94
N GLY A 143 8.40 -7.12 12.39
CA GLY A 143 9.54 -7.44 11.54
C GLY A 143 9.81 -6.41 10.45
N LEU A 144 9.48 -5.14 10.67
CA LEU A 144 9.52 -4.10 9.64
C LEU A 144 10.95 -3.91 9.11
N PRO A 145 11.17 -4.00 7.78
CA PRO A 145 12.47 -3.69 7.20
C PRO A 145 12.82 -2.21 7.42
N ALA A 146 14.03 -1.96 7.89
CA ALA A 146 14.56 -0.62 8.09
C ALA A 146 15.98 -0.52 7.52
N VAL A 147 16.27 0.58 6.83
CA VAL A 147 17.60 0.87 6.27
C VAL A 147 18.28 1.91 7.15
N VAL A 148 19.36 1.54 7.81
CA VAL A 148 20.17 2.46 8.62
C VAL A 148 21.29 3.00 7.76
N GLU A 149 21.28 4.31 7.51
CA GLU A 149 22.28 5.07 6.77
C GLU A 149 23.19 5.83 7.76
N ARG A 150 24.51 5.64 7.63
CA ARG A 150 25.53 6.34 8.43
C ARG A 150 26.43 7.15 7.52
N LYS A 151 26.22 8.47 7.46
CA LYS A 151 26.96 9.35 6.54
C LYS A 151 27.35 10.65 7.23
N GLY A 152 28.64 10.99 7.19
CA GLY A 152 29.16 12.24 7.77
C GLY A 152 28.90 12.39 9.27
N GLY A 153 28.90 11.28 10.02
CA GLY A 153 28.59 11.27 11.46
C GLY A 153 27.09 11.33 11.80
N VAL A 154 26.21 11.43 10.80
CA VAL A 154 24.75 11.42 10.98
C VAL A 154 24.21 10.01 10.77
N ILE A 155 23.31 9.58 11.67
CA ILE A 155 22.56 8.33 11.56
C ILE A 155 21.12 8.67 11.14
N SER A 156 20.69 8.09 10.03
CA SER A 156 19.31 8.18 9.53
C SER A 156 18.75 6.78 9.35
N THR A 157 17.53 6.53 9.82
CA THR A 157 16.85 5.25 9.67
C THR A 157 15.62 5.42 8.80
N PHE A 158 15.57 4.72 7.67
CA PHE A 158 14.43 4.67 6.77
C PHE A 158 13.62 3.40 7.03
N VAL A 159 12.48 3.54 7.69
CA VAL A 159 11.58 2.41 7.97
C VAL A 159 10.66 2.23 6.78
N ILE A 160 10.60 1.00 6.25
CA ILE A 160 9.66 0.66 5.17
C ILE A 160 8.27 0.41 5.76
N VAL A 161 7.28 1.14 5.26
CA VAL A 161 5.92 1.17 5.83
C VAL A 161 4.84 0.96 4.76
N HIS A 162 3.66 0.47 5.17
CA HIS A 162 2.56 0.27 4.24
C HIS A 162 1.96 1.64 3.84
N PRO A 163 1.60 1.86 2.55
CA PRO A 163 1.01 3.12 2.08
C PRO A 163 -0.34 3.53 2.72
N PHE A 164 -0.95 2.67 3.53
CA PHE A 164 -2.23 2.94 4.21
C PHE A 164 -2.06 3.26 5.69
N TRP A 165 -0.86 3.15 6.22
CA TRP A 165 -0.64 3.47 7.62
C TRP A 165 -0.62 4.98 7.80
N ARG A 166 -1.30 5.42 8.86
CA ARG A 166 -1.15 6.77 9.36
C ARG A 166 0.16 6.84 10.15
N LEU A 167 0.96 7.86 9.87
CA LEU A 167 2.33 7.99 10.40
C LEU A 167 2.51 9.29 11.18
N ASP A 168 1.41 9.81 11.74
CA ASP A 168 1.42 10.95 12.64
C ASP A 168 2.15 10.62 13.96
N GLU A 169 2.33 11.64 14.81
CA GLU A 169 3.05 11.50 16.08
C GLU A 169 2.38 10.50 17.03
N MET A 170 1.05 10.43 17.02
CA MET A 170 0.30 9.52 17.88
C MET A 170 0.50 8.07 17.43
N SER A 171 0.34 7.79 16.13
CA SER A 171 0.53 6.48 15.52
C SER A 171 1.98 6.00 15.65
N SER A 172 2.95 6.93 15.58
CA SER A 172 4.37 6.61 15.76
C SER A 172 4.76 6.30 17.22
N LYS A 173 3.88 6.56 18.19
CA LYS A 173 4.11 6.31 19.62
C LYS A 173 3.20 5.23 20.21
N SER A 174 2.36 4.61 19.39
CA SER A 174 1.33 3.65 19.84
C SER A 174 1.30 2.38 19.00
N GLY A 175 0.72 1.33 19.58
CA GLY A 175 0.57 0.03 18.94
C GLY A 175 1.89 -0.60 18.52
N LEU A 176 1.82 -1.51 17.54
CA LEU A 176 2.97 -2.26 17.07
C LEU A 176 3.95 -1.42 16.24
N LEU A 177 3.47 -0.32 15.63
CA LEU A 177 4.36 0.64 14.97
C LEU A 177 5.23 1.36 15.99
N GLY A 178 4.65 1.96 17.02
CA GLY A 178 5.42 2.63 18.07
C GLY A 178 6.40 1.68 18.78
N GLU A 179 5.98 0.44 19.02
CA GLU A 179 6.88 -0.60 19.54
C GLU A 179 8.07 -0.85 18.59
N ALA A 180 7.83 -0.99 17.28
CA ALA A 180 8.89 -1.16 16.30
C ALA A 180 9.87 0.03 16.26
N LEU A 181 9.34 1.26 16.30
CA LEU A 181 10.14 2.48 16.26
C LEU A 181 10.98 2.68 17.53
N SER A 182 10.46 2.27 18.70
CA SER A 182 11.19 2.37 19.97
C SER A 182 12.45 1.49 20.04
N ARG A 183 12.54 0.47 19.16
CA ARG A 183 13.70 -0.45 19.07
C ARG A 183 14.78 0.03 18.09
N LEU A 184 14.57 1.14 17.39
CA LEU A 184 15.54 1.69 16.45
C LEU A 184 16.70 2.35 17.19
N GLU A 185 17.86 2.40 16.54
CA GLU A 185 19.03 3.13 17.04
C GLU A 185 18.73 4.63 17.14
N ALA A 186 19.43 5.33 18.04
CA ALA A 186 19.32 6.78 18.15
C ALA A 186 19.73 7.48 16.84
N GLY A 187 18.88 8.40 16.37
CA GLY A 187 19.07 9.10 15.10
C GLY A 187 17.75 9.65 14.57
N SER A 188 17.78 10.17 13.34
CA SER A 188 16.57 10.63 12.66
C SER A 188 15.85 9.46 12.00
N THR A 189 14.55 9.32 12.25
CA THR A 189 13.70 8.30 11.65
C THR A 189 12.85 8.89 10.53
N TYR A 190 12.81 8.21 9.40
CA TYR A 190 12.06 8.59 8.21
C TYR A 190 11.23 7.40 7.72
N PHE A 191 10.06 7.68 7.16
CA PHE A 191 9.17 6.65 6.64
C PHE A 191 9.20 6.60 5.11
N VAL A 192 9.48 5.43 4.56
CA VAL A 192 9.46 5.17 3.12
C VAL A 192 8.36 4.18 2.83
N ASP A 193 7.29 4.62 2.18
CA ASP A 193 6.21 3.71 1.80
C ASP A 193 6.61 2.87 0.58
N THR A 194 6.07 1.65 0.49
CA THR A 194 6.39 0.72 -0.61
C THR A 194 5.86 1.19 -1.97
N PHE A 195 4.90 2.12 -2.00
CA PHE A 195 4.38 2.67 -3.24
C PHE A 195 5.43 3.54 -3.94
N GLU A 196 6.02 4.49 -3.21
CA GLU A 196 7.11 5.33 -3.72
C GLU A 196 8.40 4.54 -3.94
N ALA A 197 8.76 3.65 -2.99
CA ALA A 197 9.97 2.84 -3.09
C ALA A 197 10.01 2.00 -4.37
N ALA A 198 8.90 1.32 -4.71
CA ALA A 198 8.82 0.49 -5.91
C ALA A 198 8.86 1.28 -7.22
N ARG A 199 8.74 2.61 -7.18
CA ARG A 199 8.74 3.49 -8.36
C ARG A 199 10.04 4.25 -8.50
N ARG A 200 10.52 4.83 -7.41
CA ARG A 200 11.63 5.79 -7.39
C ARG A 200 12.44 5.61 -6.10
N PRO A 201 13.20 4.51 -5.93
CA PRO A 201 13.90 4.21 -4.68
C PRO A 201 14.76 5.38 -4.16
N VAL A 202 15.56 6.01 -5.03
CA VAL A 202 16.40 7.17 -4.66
C VAL A 202 15.54 8.35 -4.20
N LYS A 203 14.51 8.73 -4.96
CA LYS A 203 13.65 9.87 -4.59
C LYS A 203 12.79 9.56 -3.37
N ALA A 204 12.47 8.30 -3.11
CA ALA A 204 11.66 7.92 -1.96
C ALA A 204 12.35 8.27 -0.64
N THR A 205 13.68 8.13 -0.53
CA THR A 205 14.43 8.54 0.67
C THR A 205 14.56 10.06 0.77
N GLU A 206 14.71 10.77 -0.36
CA GLU A 206 14.69 12.24 -0.40
C GLU A 206 13.33 12.78 0.04
N PHE A 207 12.24 12.25 -0.52
CA PHE A 207 10.87 12.61 -0.16
C PHE A 207 10.59 12.30 1.30
N ALA A 208 11.05 11.16 1.82
CA ALA A 208 10.89 10.83 3.23
C ALA A 208 11.58 11.86 4.16
N LYS A 209 12.74 12.40 3.77
CA LYS A 209 13.45 13.45 4.52
C LYS A 209 12.76 14.82 4.44
N LEU A 210 12.09 15.10 3.32
CA LEU A 210 11.40 16.37 3.07
C LEU A 210 9.93 16.36 3.50
N ARG A 211 9.40 15.20 3.92
CA ARG A 211 7.99 15.05 4.25
C ARG A 211 7.68 15.84 5.52
N PRO A 212 6.72 16.78 5.50
CA PRO A 212 6.39 17.54 6.69
C PRO A 212 5.82 16.61 7.78
N PRO A 213 6.03 16.91 9.07
CA PRO A 213 5.49 16.11 10.18
C PRO A 213 3.96 15.92 10.12
N GLU A 214 3.29 16.87 9.46
CA GLU A 214 1.83 16.99 9.34
C GLU A 214 1.27 16.25 8.11
N ALA A 215 2.11 15.55 7.34
CA ALA A 215 1.71 14.91 6.07
C ALA A 215 0.89 13.62 6.22
N PHE A 216 0.42 13.27 7.42
CA PHE A 216 -0.40 12.08 7.70
C PHE A 216 -1.50 12.35 8.72
#